data_AF-A0A964PWJ1-F1
#
_entry.id   AF-A0A964PWJ1-F1
#
_cell.length_a   1.000
_cell.length_b   1.000
_cell.length_c   1.000
_cell.angle_alpha   90.00
_cell.angle_beta   90.00
_cell.angle_gamma   90.00
#
_symmetry.space_group_name_H-M   'P 1'
#
loop_
_entity.id
_entity.type
_entity.pdbx_description
1 polymer ?
#
loop_
_entity_poly.entity_id
_entity_poly.type
_entity_poly.pdbx_seq_one_letter_code
_entity_poly.pdbx_strand_id
1 'polypeptide(L)'
;MVALFWVVFWTLLSALVVAAGLKTYAHRRAALAAGLPSLDDDAVRTIVETGALTIEVDEPLDLREIGEEEERFWSERWDEPEEM
;
A
#
# COMPACT_ATOMS: atom_id res chain seq x y z
N MET A 1 -18.06 41.73 4.74
CA MET A 1 -18.76 40.43 4.74
C MET A 1 -18.09 39.40 3.82
N VAL A 2 -17.84 39.71 2.54
CA VAL A 2 -17.23 38.77 1.57
C VAL A 2 -15.81 38.32 1.94
N ALA A 3 -14.95 39.22 2.44
CA ALA A 3 -13.58 38.87 2.83
C ALA A 3 -13.52 37.89 4.02
N LEU A 4 -14.39 38.06 5.02
CA LEU A 4 -14.46 37.17 6.18
C LEU A 4 -14.93 35.76 5.76
N PHE A 5 -15.91 35.68 4.85
CA PHE A 5 -16.37 34.42 4.29
C PHE A 5 -15.24 33.67 3.59
N TRP A 6 -14.44 34.36 2.75
CA TRP A 6 -13.31 33.75 2.07
C TRP A 6 -12.24 33.23 3.03
N VAL A 7 -11.90 34.01 4.07
CA VAL A 7 -10.94 33.58 5.09
C VAL A 7 -11.45 32.32 5.81
N VAL A 8 -12.70 32.32 6.27
CA VAL A 8 -13.30 31.16 6.93
C VAL A 8 -13.34 29.95 6.00
N PHE A 9 -13.75 30.14 4.74
CA PHE A 9 -13.80 29.07 3.74
C PHE A 9 -12.43 28.42 3.53
N TRP A 10 -11.38 29.21 3.30
CA TRP A 10 -10.04 28.69 3.07
C TRP A 10 -9.44 28.01 4.30
N THR A 11 -9.72 28.53 5.50
CA THR A 11 -9.27 27.88 6.75
C THR A 11 -9.94 26.51 6.93
N LEU A 12 -11.25 26.42 6.70
CA LEU A 12 -11.99 25.17 6.83
C LEU A 12 -11.56 24.14 5.78
N LEU A 13 -11.36 24.59 4.54
CA LEU A 13 -10.88 23.75 3.45
C LEU A 13 -9.47 23.21 3.74
N SER A 14 -8.56 24.07 4.21
CA SER A 14 -7.19 23.65 4.55
C SER A 14 -7.19 22.64 5.71
N ALA A 15 -8.01 22.86 6.74
CA ALA A 15 -8.17 21.92 7.83
C ALA A 15 -8.71 20.56 7.34
N LEU A 16 -9.66 20.56 6.41
CA LEU A 16 -10.20 19.34 5.81
C LEU A 16 -9.14 18.56 5.02
N VAL A 17 -8.33 19.26 4.22
CA VAL A 17 -7.22 18.64 3.44
C VAL A 17 -6.18 18.03 4.38
N VAL A 18 -5.80 18.75 5.45
CA VAL A 18 -4.86 18.24 6.45
C VAL A 18 -5.42 17.01 7.17
N ALA A 19 -6.69 17.06 7.60
CA ALA A 19 -7.35 15.94 8.26
C ALA A 19 -7.48 14.70 7.35
N ALA A 20 -7.82 14.90 6.07
CA ALA A 20 -7.87 13.83 5.07
C ALA A 20 -6.47 13.24 4.85
N GLY A 21 -5.45 14.08 4.70
CA GLY A 21 -4.05 13.66 4.55
C GLY A 21 -3.56 12.84 5.75
N LEU A 22 -3.84 13.27 6.98
CA LEU A 22 -3.52 12.54 8.21
C LEU A 22 -4.24 11.19 8.28
N LYS A 23 -5.54 11.14 7.92
CA LYS A 23 -6.30 9.89 7.89
C LYS A 23 -5.74 8.90 6.87
N THR A 24 -5.45 9.37 5.65
CA THR A 24 -4.86 8.54 4.59
C THR A 24 -3.43 8.11 4.95
N TYR A 25 -2.63 9.00 5.55
CA TYR A 25 -1.28 8.68 6.01
C TYR A 25 -1.30 7.65 7.14
N ALA A 26 -2.18 7.80 8.13
CA ALA A 26 -2.33 6.82 9.21
C ALA A 26 -2.82 5.47 8.69
N HIS A 27 -3.78 5.46 7.75
CA HIS A 27 -4.29 4.22 7.16
C HIS A 27 -3.24 3.53 6.29
N ARG A 28 -2.47 4.28 5.49
CA ARG A 28 -1.34 3.74 4.72
C ARG A 28 -0.22 3.25 5.63
N ARG A 29 0.09 3.97 6.70
CA ARG A 29 1.10 3.54 7.67
C ARG A 29 0.66 2.28 8.40
N ALA A 30 -0.61 2.16 8.77
CA ALA A 30 -1.15 0.93 9.36
C ALA A 30 -1.13 -0.23 8.35
N ALA A 31 -1.51 -0.01 7.08
CA ALA A 31 -1.45 -1.02 6.04
C ALA A 31 0.00 -1.46 5.72
N LEU A 32 0.95 -0.51 5.68
CA LEU A 32 2.37 -0.80 5.45
C LEU A 32 3.05 -1.41 6.67
N ALA A 33 2.64 -1.04 7.89
CA ALA A 33 3.16 -1.62 9.13
C ALA A 33 2.56 -3.00 9.44
N ALA A 34 1.35 -3.29 8.94
CA ALA A 34 0.71 -4.59 9.09
C ALA A 34 1.15 -5.60 8.01
N GLY A 35 1.64 -5.12 6.86
CA GLY A 35 1.83 -5.97 5.67
C GLY A 35 3.28 -6.24 5.24
N LEU A 36 4.28 -5.60 5.83
CA LEU A 36 5.67 -5.84 5.45
C LEU A 36 6.43 -6.47 6.61
N PRO A 37 6.86 -7.74 6.47
CA PRO A 37 7.84 -8.31 7.36
C PRO A 37 9.04 -7.37 7.43
N SER A 38 9.43 -6.99 8.64
CA SER A 38 10.65 -6.22 8.88
C SER A 38 11.84 -7.04 8.33
N LEU A 39 12.35 -6.65 7.16
CA LEU A 39 13.52 -7.29 6.56
C LEU A 39 14.77 -6.71 7.24
N ASP A 40 15.28 -7.41 8.25
CA ASP A 40 16.52 -7.06 8.93
C ASP A 40 17.74 -7.78 8.30
N ASP A 41 18.95 -7.40 8.73
CA ASP A 41 20.19 -7.96 8.19
C ASP A 41 20.33 -9.47 8.46
N ASP A 42 19.68 -9.98 9.50
CA ASP A 42 19.67 -11.40 9.85
C ASP A 42 18.73 -12.19 8.93
N ALA A 43 17.59 -11.61 8.56
CA ALA A 43 16.68 -12.13 7.55
C ALA A 43 17.36 -12.17 6.17
N VAL A 44 18.11 -11.12 5.81
CA VAL A 44 18.90 -11.09 4.57
C VAL A 44 19.96 -12.19 4.57
N ARG A 45 20.70 -12.36 5.67
CA ARG A 45 21.69 -13.44 5.81
C ARG A 45 21.06 -14.82 5.64
N THR A 46 19.89 -15.03 6.26
CA THR A 46 19.16 -16.30 6.17
C THR A 46 18.73 -16.63 4.74
N ILE A 47 18.27 -15.63 3.98
CA ILE A 47 17.93 -15.80 2.55
C ILE A 47 19.18 -16.17 1.74
N VAL A 48 20.31 -15.51 2.00
CA VAL A 48 21.58 -15.78 1.29
C VAL A 48 22.07 -17.20 1.57
N GLU A 49 21.97 -17.66 2.82
CA GLU A 49 22.48 -18.97 3.24
C GLU A 49 21.53 -20.13 2.87
N THR A 50 20.22 -19.91 2.99
CA THR A 50 19.22 -20.99 2.93
C THR A 50 18.37 -20.94 1.67
N GLY A 51 18.40 -19.82 0.93
CA GLY A 51 17.55 -19.58 -0.23
C GLY A 51 16.07 -19.32 0.10
N ALA A 52 15.71 -19.33 1.38
CA ALA A 52 14.35 -19.17 1.86
C ALA A 52 14.32 -18.50 3.23
N LEU A 53 13.23 -17.78 3.51
CA LEU A 53 12.95 -17.18 4.82
C LEU A 53 11.53 -17.56 5.21
N THR A 54 11.40 -18.32 6.30
CA THR A 54 10.09 -18.64 6.87
C THR A 54 9.70 -17.51 7.82
N ILE A 55 8.57 -16.87 7.52
CA ILE A 55 8.00 -15.81 8.34
C ILE A 55 6.65 -16.31 8.83
N GLU A 56 6.39 -16.19 10.13
CA GLU A 56 5.06 -16.43 10.67
C GLU A 56 4.16 -15.28 10.24
N VAL A 57 3.16 -15.58 9.40
CA VAL A 57 2.14 -14.63 8.97
C VAL A 57 0.93 -14.82 9.88
N ASP A 58 0.48 -13.75 10.53
CA ASP A 58 -0.65 -13.80 11.48
C ASP A 58 -1.97 -14.24 10.83
N GLU A 59 -2.13 -14.00 9.52
CA GLU A 59 -3.32 -14.39 8.76
C GLU A 59 -2.93 -15.24 7.53
N PRO A 60 -3.56 -16.42 7.34
CA PRO A 60 -3.31 -17.23 6.15
C PRO A 60 -3.70 -16.49 4.87
N LEU A 61 -2.92 -16.66 3.80
CA LEU A 61 -3.22 -16.10 2.48
C LEU A 61 -4.56 -16.65 1.94
N ASP A 62 -5.44 -15.77 1.43
CA ASP A 62 -6.67 -16.17 0.74
C ASP A 62 -6.33 -16.67 -0.68
N LEU A 63 -6.17 -17.98 -0.82
CA LEU A 63 -5.85 -18.62 -2.11
C LEU A 63 -6.96 -18.44 -3.16
N ARG A 64 -8.21 -18.20 -2.74
CA ARG A 64 -9.33 -17.99 -3.66
C ARG A 64 -9.25 -16.59 -4.26
N GLU A 65 -9.00 -15.57 -3.44
CA GLU A 65 -8.80 -14.19 -3.92
C GLU A 65 -7.61 -14.13 -4.89
N ILE A 66 -6.50 -14.79 -4.56
CA ILE A 66 -5.33 -14.88 -5.44
C ILE A 66 -5.69 -15.50 -6.79
N GLY A 67 -6.46 -16.60 -6.80
CA GLY A 67 -6.87 -17.25 -8.05
C GLY A 67 -7.77 -16.38 -8.92
N GLU A 68 -8.71 -15.65 -8.31
CA GLU A 68 -9.59 -14.71 -9.01
C GLU A 68 -8.81 -13.53 -9.63
N GLU A 69 -7.80 -13.04 -8.91
CA GLU A 69 -6.88 -11.99 -9.36
C GLU A 69 -5.99 -12.46 -10.52
N GLU A 70 -5.42 -13.66 -10.42
CA GLU A 70 -4.61 -14.25 -11.48
C GLU A 70 -5.42 -14.46 -12.75
N GLU A 71 -6.62 -15.04 -12.66
CA GLU A 71 -7.49 -15.22 -13.82
C GLU A 71 -7.80 -13.88 -14.49
N ARG A 72 -8.09 -12.84 -13.69
CA ARG A 72 -8.32 -11.50 -14.23
C ARG A 72 -7.07 -10.96 -14.93
N PHE A 73 -5.92 -11.00 -14.27
CA PHE A 73 -4.64 -10.53 -14.82
C PHE A 73 -4.31 -11.22 -16.16
N TRP A 74 -4.46 -12.53 -16.25
CA TRP A 74 -4.18 -13.29 -17.47
C TRP A 74 -5.24 -13.14 -18.56
N SER A 75 -6.46 -12.74 -18.20
CA SER A 75 -7.52 -12.45 -19.17
C SER A 75 -7.36 -11.09 -19.86
N GLU A 76 -6.54 -10.19 -19.31
CA GLU A 76 -6.31 -8.86 -19.86
C GLU A 76 -5.44 -8.92 -21.12
N ARG A 77 -5.61 -7.92 -22.00
CA ARG A 77 -4.69 -7.76 -23.14
C ARG A 77 -3.44 -7.05 -22.65
N TRP A 78 -2.32 -7.71 -22.87
CA TRP A 78 -1.00 -7.17 -22.59
C TRP A 78 -0.45 -6.51 -23.86
N ASP A 79 0.12 -5.32 -23.71
CA ASP A 79 0.80 -4.65 -24.81
C ASP A 79 1.99 -5.52 -25.27
N GLU A 80 2.20 -5.61 -26.57
CA GLU A 80 3.38 -6.28 -27.12
C GLU A 80 4.64 -5.49 -26.72
N PRO A 81 5.73 -6.17 -26.34
CA PRO A 81 6.97 -5.49 -25.99
C PRO A 81 7.46 -4.66 -27.19
N GLU A 82 7.82 -3.40 -26.95
CA GLU A 82 8.38 -2.53 -27.99
C GLU A 82 9.70 -3.11 -28.51
N GLU A 83 9.82 -3.29 -29.82
CA GLU A 83 11.08 -3.68 -30.46
C GLU A 83 12.09 -2.52 -30.34
N MET A 84 13.19 -2.73 -29.60
CA MET A 84 14.31 -1.79 -29.49
C MET A 84 15.27 -1.87 -30.66
#